data_AF-M6D129-F1
#
_entry.id   AF-M6D129-F1
#
_cell.length_a   1.000
_cell.length_b   1.000
_cell.length_c   1.000
_cell.angle_alpha   90.00
_cell.angle_beta   90.00
_cell.angle_gamma   90.00
#
_symmetry.space_group_name_H-M   'P 1'
#
loop_
_entity.id
_entity.type
_entity.pdbx_description
1 polymer ?
#
loop_
_entity_poly.entity_id
_entity_poly.type
_entity_poly.pdbx_seq_one_letter_code
_entity_poly.pdbx_strand_id
1 'polypeptide(L)' 'MGTSQSTMGDVDFHALIIDESKTHGLVLFRLAENVSAVVVREEVKRAIESAGIPGFVFYGPGEWSG' A
#
# COMPACT_ATOMS: atom_id res chain seq x y z
N MET A 1 8.87 29.18 18.14
CA MET A 1 9.60 28.22 17.29
C MET A 1 8.73 27.98 16.06
N GLY A 2 9.23 28.25 14.85
CA GLY A 2 8.44 28.07 13.62
C GLY A 2 9.39 27.81 12.47
N THR A 3 9.19 26.70 11.78
CA THR A 3 10.15 26.01 10.90
C THR A 3 10.36 26.75 9.58
N SER A 4 11.19 27.79 9.57
CA SER A 4 11.55 28.54 8.36
C SER A 4 12.47 27.80 7.37
N GLN A 5 12.77 26.50 7.58
CA GLN A 5 13.70 25.73 6.76
C GLN A 5 13.16 24.36 6.29
N SER A 6 11.85 24.14 6.32
CA SER A 6 11.29 22.93 5.71
C SER A 6 11.10 23.17 4.21
N THR A 7 12.00 22.64 3.38
CA THR A 7 11.76 22.53 1.93
C THR A 7 10.61 21.55 1.73
N MET A 8 9.48 22.02 1.21
CA MET A 8 8.35 21.16 0.86
C MET A 8 8.71 20.42 -0.44
N GLY A 9 9.27 19.21 -0.29
CA GLY A 9 9.46 18.28 -1.39
C GLY A 9 8.19 17.49 -1.59
N ASP A 10 7.61 17.59 -2.78
CA ASP A 10 6.54 16.69 -3.22
C ASP A 10 7.18 15.42 -3.80
N VAL A 11 6.70 14.26 -3.39
CA VAL A 11 7.21 12.96 -3.84
C VAL A 11 6.02 12.15 -4.33
N ASP A 12 6.02 11.89 -5.63
CA ASP A 12 5.03 11.04 -6.29
C ASP A 12 5.70 9.75 -6.78
N PHE A 13 5.01 8.63 -6.61
CA PHE A 13 5.46 7.31 -7.05
C PHE A 13 4.68 6.91 -8.30
N HIS A 14 5.35 6.88 -9.44
CA HIS A 14 4.71 6.41 -10.68
C HIS A 14 4.33 4.92 -10.63
N ALA A 15 5.09 4.11 -9.90
CA ALA A 15 4.83 2.69 -9.72
C ALA A 15 5.39 2.17 -8.40
N LEU A 16 4.70 1.20 -7.82
CA LEU A 16 5.13 0.47 -6.63
C LEU A 16 5.21 -1.01 -6.95
N ILE A 17 6.38 -1.63 -6.69
CA ILE A 17 6.58 -3.06 -6.81
C ILE A 17 7.07 -3.63 -5.48
N ILE A 18 6.65 -4.85 -5.14
CA ILE A 18 7.17 -5.56 -3.98
C ILE A 18 8.37 -6.40 -4.41
N ASP A 19 9.49 -6.20 -3.72
CA ASP A 19 10.64 -7.08 -3.82
C ASP A 19 10.37 -8.36 -3.02
N GLU A 20 9.97 -9.43 -3.72
CA GLU A 20 9.58 -10.70 -3.11
C GLU A 20 10.68 -11.30 -2.22
N SER A 21 11.95 -11.03 -2.51
CA SER A 21 13.10 -11.51 -1.73
C SER A 21 13.18 -10.90 -0.33
N LYS A 22 12.55 -9.74 -0.12
CA LYS A 22 12.53 -8.98 1.14
C LYS A 22 11.21 -9.08 1.89
N THR A 23 10.31 -9.94 1.43
CA THR A 23 9.00 -10.11 2.08
C THR A 23 9.09 -10.86 3.40
N HIS A 24 10.14 -11.69 3.59
CA HIS A 24 10.32 -12.52 4.78
C HIS A 24 9.08 -13.37 5.15
N GLY A 25 8.29 -13.76 4.14
CA GLY A 25 7.04 -14.52 4.32
C GLY A 25 5.83 -13.68 4.75
N LEU A 26 5.96 -12.36 4.87
CA LEU A 26 4.84 -11.46 5.10
C LEU A 26 3.95 -11.37 3.85
N VAL A 27 2.67 -11.08 4.06
CA VAL A 27 1.62 -11.08 3.02
C VAL A 27 0.87 -9.76 2.93
N LEU A 28 1.23 -8.79 3.77
CA LEU A 28 0.55 -7.50 3.90
C LEU A 28 1.59 -6.42 4.12
N PHE A 29 1.55 -5.38 3.30
CA PHE A 29 2.53 -4.32 3.23
C PHE A 29 1.85 -2.96 3.10
N ARG A 30 2.52 -1.90 3.51
CA ARG A 30 2.08 -0.52 3.28
C ARG A 30 3.29 0.39 3.13
N LEU A 31 3.09 1.55 2.55
CA LEU A 31 4.09 2.60 2.61
C LEU A 31 4.17 3.16 4.04
N ALA A 32 5.37 3.57 4.45
CA ALA A 32 5.55 4.21 5.76
C ALA A 32 4.78 5.55 5.81
N GLU A 33 4.78 6.27 4.70
CA GLU A 33 4.24 7.62 4.52
C GLU A 33 2.75 7.64 4.15
N ASN A 34 2.21 6.52 3.63
CA ASN A 34 0.81 6.39 3.27
C ASN A 34 0.20 5.17 4.00
N VAL A 35 -0.65 5.47 4.99
CA VAL A 35 -1.36 4.45 5.79
C VAL A 35 -2.70 4.03 5.20
N SER A 36 -3.21 4.72 4.16
CA SER A 36 -4.50 4.42 3.55
C SER A 36 -4.41 3.32 2.50
N ALA A 37 -3.25 3.16 1.84
CA ALA A 37 -3.01 2.09 0.88
C ALA A 37 -2.27 0.90 1.51
N VAL A 38 -2.89 -0.27 1.42
CA VAL A 38 -2.32 -1.54 1.86
C VAL A 38 -2.20 -2.47 0.66
N VAL A 39 -1.01 -2.98 0.43
CA VAL A 39 -0.74 -4.01 -0.59
C VAL A 39 -0.83 -5.37 0.07
N VAL A 40 -1.66 -6.24 -0.49
CA VAL A 40 -1.85 -7.60 0.01
C VAL A 40 -1.54 -8.62 -1.06
N ARG A 41 -1.08 -9.80 -0.64
CA ARG A 41 -0.98 -10.94 -1.53
C ARG A 41 -2.39 -11.38 -1.97
N GLU A 42 -2.51 -11.86 -3.20
CA GLU A 42 -3.79 -12.30 -3.79
C GLU A 42 -4.55 -13.33 -2.92
N GLU A 43 -3.83 -14.21 -2.21
CA GLU A 43 -4.45 -15.18 -1.28
C GLU A 43 -5.23 -14.53 -0.14
N VAL A 44 -4.80 -13.36 0.34
CA VAL A 44 -5.46 -12.61 1.41
C VAL A 44 -6.77 -12.02 0.89
N LYS A 45 -6.76 -11.43 -0.32
CA LYS A 45 -7.97 -10.94 -1.00
C LYS A 45 -9.00 -12.07 -1.12
N ARG A 46 -8.58 -13.21 -1.66
CA ARG A 46 -9.48 -14.38 -1.84
C ARG A 46 -10.03 -14.89 -0.51
N ALA A 47 -9.22 -14.91 0.55
CA ALA A 47 -9.67 -15.32 1.87
C ALA A 47 -10.73 -14.36 2.43
N ILE A 48 -10.54 -13.04 2.28
CA ILE A 48 -11.49 -12.01 2.71
C ILE A 48 -12.82 -12.13 1.94
N GLU A 49 -12.74 -12.24 0.62
CA GLU A 49 -13.92 -12.40 -0.25
C GLU A 49 -14.67 -13.69 0.06
N SER A 50 -13.95 -14.80 0.24
CA SER A 50 -14.54 -16.10 0.59
C SER A 50 -15.15 -16.12 2.00
N ALA A 51 -14.62 -15.33 2.92
CA ALA A 51 -15.18 -15.17 4.26
C ALA A 51 -16.39 -14.20 4.28
N GLY A 52 -16.68 -13.52 3.17
CA GLY A 52 -17.80 -12.59 3.06
C GLY A 52 -17.64 -11.35 3.93
N ILE A 53 -16.39 -10.94 4.23
CA ILE A 53 -16.14 -9.80 5.11
C ILE A 53 -16.32 -8.50 4.31
N PRO A 54 -17.30 -7.63 4.67
CA PRO A 54 -17.55 -6.40 3.94
C PRO A 54 -16.56 -5.29 4.33
N GLY A 55 -16.56 -4.19 3.55
CA GLY A 55 -15.82 -2.96 3.88
C GLY A 55 -14.45 -2.82 3.23
N PHE A 56 -14.10 -3.70 2.29
CA PHE A 56 -12.86 -3.62 1.52
C PHE A 56 -13.13 -3.23 0.07
N VAL A 57 -12.26 -2.38 -0.47
CA VAL A 57 -12.19 -2.08 -1.90
C VAL A 57 -10.82 -2.55 -2.38
N PHE A 58 -10.82 -3.43 -3.38
CA PHE A 58 -9.59 -3.95 -3.97
C PHE A 58 -9.34 -3.27 -5.31
N TYR A 59 -8.13 -2.77 -5.50
CA TYR A 59 -7.66 -2.17 -6.74
C TYR A 59 -6.68 -3.13 -7.41
N GLY A 60 -6.77 -3.26 -8.73
CA GLY A 60 -5.80 -3.98 -9.53
C GLY A 60 -4.44 -3.28 -9.58
N PRO A 61 -3.40 -3.96 -10.10
CA PRO A 61 -2.09 -3.34 -10.30
C PRO A 61 -2.20 -2.07 -11.15
N GLY A 62 -1.71 -0.95 -10.63
CA GLY A 62 -1.71 0.35 -11.33
C GLY A 62 -3.06 1.08 -11.34
N GLU A 63 -4.11 0.56 -10.70
CA GLU A 63 -5.41 1.24 -10.60
C GLU A 63 -5.48 2.23 -9.43
N TRP A 64 -4.50 2.20 -8.52
CA TRP A 64 -4.43 3.10 -7.38
C TRP A 64 -3.36 4.18 -7.64
N SER A 65 -3.78 5.44 -7.66
CA SER A 65 -2.94 6.60 -8.06
C SER A 65 -2.61 7.56 -6.92
N GLY A 66 -2.92 7.23 -5.66
CA GLY A 66 -2.77 8.16 -4.53
C GLY A 66 -3.95 9.11 -4.39
#